data_AF-A0A6C0KL99-F1
#
_entry.id   AF-A0A6C0KL99-F1
#
_cell.length_a   1.000
_cell.length_b   1.000
_cell.length_c   1.000
_cell.angle_alpha   90.00
_cell.angle_beta   90.00
_cell.angle_gamma   90.00
#
_symmetry.space_group_name_H-M   'P 1'
#
loop_
_entity.id
_entity.type
_entity.pdbx_description
1 polymer ?
#
loop_
_entity_poly.entity_id
_entity_poly.type
_entity_poly.pdbx_seq_one_letter_code
_entity_poly.pdbx_strand_id
1 'polypeptide(L)'
;MFWSPVIDTIEEWKPRGGWNSTFSEQDKIQLTNLFFFFKNKKGCTDRNAEIMSHMVIFKQKYRGLMYSEEQEEQLREALQPVVSS
;
A
#
# COMPACT_ATOMS: atom_id res chain seq x y z
N MET A 1 25.96 -7.12 18.95
CA MET A 1 24.73 -7.31 18.15
C MET A 1 23.85 -8.23 18.97
N PHE A 2 22.78 -7.73 19.58
CA PHE A 2 21.88 -8.56 20.38
C PHE A 2 20.44 -8.30 19.92
N TRP A 3 19.82 -9.35 19.41
CA TRP A 3 18.39 -9.43 19.16
C TRP A 3 17.70 -9.74 20.49
N SER A 4 16.69 -8.96 20.86
CA SER A 4 15.94 -9.11 22.11
C SER A 4 14.47 -9.38 21.77
N PRO A 5 13.85 -10.45 22.31
CA PRO A 5 12.52 -10.91 21.91
C PRO A 5 11.38 -10.16 22.64
N VAL A 6 11.62 -8.92 23.10
CA VAL A 6 10.68 -8.21 24.01
C VAL A 6 9.68 -7.32 23.25
N ILE A 7 9.56 -7.47 21.94
CA ILE A 7 8.62 -6.67 21.15
C ILE A 7 7.61 -7.61 20.51
N ASP A 8 6.62 -8.03 21.30
CA ASP A 8 5.39 -8.71 20.85
C ASP A 8 4.38 -7.74 20.22
N THR A 9 4.73 -6.46 20.10
CA THR A 9 3.93 -5.48 19.37
C THR A 9 4.67 -5.14 18.09
N ILE A 10 4.21 -5.70 16.97
CA ILE A 10 4.41 -5.04 15.67
C ILE A 10 3.89 -3.62 15.89
N GLU A 11 4.78 -2.62 15.92
CA GLU A 11 4.35 -1.22 15.91
C GLU A 11 3.37 -1.09 14.75
N GLU A 12 2.11 -0.80 15.07
CA GLU A 12 1.05 -0.64 14.10
C GLU A 12 1.53 0.40 13.09
N TRP A 13 1.99 -0.08 11.94
CA TRP A 13 2.64 0.77 10.97
C TRP A 13 1.55 1.67 10.40
N LYS A 14 1.66 2.98 10.67
CA LYS A 14 0.71 3.98 10.19
C LYS A 14 1.26 4.63 8.92
N PRO A 15 0.50 4.65 7.81
CA PRO A 15 0.85 5.43 6.63
C PRO A 15 1.04 6.89 7.01
N ARG A 16 2.28 7.36 6.93
CA ARG A 16 2.58 8.81 6.90
C ARG A 16 2.61 9.19 5.43
N GLY A 17 1.79 10.16 5.03
CA GLY A 17 1.77 10.65 3.64
C GLY A 17 3.16 11.15 3.21
N GLY A 18 3.48 10.97 1.92
CA GLY A 18 4.79 11.26 1.35
C GLY A 18 5.68 10.02 1.15
N TRP A 19 6.79 10.21 0.44
CA TRP A 19 7.73 9.14 0.13
C TRP A 19 8.42 8.61 1.39
N ASN A 20 8.19 7.34 1.72
CA ASN A 20 8.91 6.68 2.79
C ASN A 20 10.39 6.54 2.37
N SER A 21 11.31 7.09 3.16
CA SER A 21 12.77 7.06 2.86
C SER A 21 13.34 5.65 2.79
N THR A 22 12.63 4.65 3.32
CA THR A 22 13.00 3.23 3.23
C THR A 22 12.61 2.58 1.90
N PHE A 23 11.93 3.30 1.01
CA PHE A 23 11.53 2.79 -0.31
C PHE A 23 12.70 2.74 -1.26
N SER A 24 12.91 1.55 -1.83
CA SER A 24 13.86 1.33 -2.91
C SER A 24 13.39 2.08 -4.17
N GLU A 25 14.28 2.29 -5.14
CA GLU A 25 13.87 2.86 -6.44
C GLU A 25 12.82 1.98 -7.14
N GLN A 26 12.85 0.67 -6.92
CA GLN A 26 11.82 -0.24 -7.45
C GLN A 26 10.46 0.00 -6.79
N ASP A 27 10.44 0.18 -5.46
CA ASP A 27 9.21 0.52 -4.72
C ASP A 27 8.63 1.84 -5.27
N LYS A 28 9.49 2.81 -5.59
CA LYS A 28 9.08 4.10 -6.14
C LYS A 28 8.45 3.98 -7.52
N ILE A 29 9.10 3.25 -8.42
CA ILE A 29 8.56 2.97 -9.76
C ILE A 29 7.20 2.26 -9.67
N GLN A 30 7.10 1.27 -8.79
CA GLN A 30 5.87 0.51 -8.61
C GLN A 30 4.74 1.38 -8.02
N LEU A 31 5.04 2.25 -7.06
CA LEU A 31 4.10 3.24 -6.53
C LEU A 31 3.57 4.15 -7.62
N THR A 32 4.46 4.71 -8.44
CA THR A 32 4.06 5.58 -9.55
C THR A 32 3.15 4.85 -10.53
N ASN A 33 3.47 3.60 -10.88
CA ASN A 33 2.64 2.78 -11.75
C ASN A 33 1.26 2.49 -11.14
N LEU A 34 1.20 2.13 -9.86
CA LEU A 34 -0.05 1.88 -9.14
C LEU A 34 -0.89 3.15 -9.03
N PHE A 35 -0.27 4.30 -8.73
CA PHE A 35 -0.95 5.58 -8.67
C PHE A 35 -1.65 5.90 -10.00
N PHE A 36 -0.93 5.80 -11.12
CA PHE A 36 -1.52 6.05 -12.44
C PHE A 36 -2.56 4.99 -12.83
N PHE A 37 -2.40 3.74 -12.40
CA PHE A 37 -3.43 2.73 -12.56
C PHE A 37 -4.73 3.12 -11.83
N PHE A 38 -4.65 3.43 -10.54
CA PHE A 38 -5.82 3.80 -9.76
C PHE A 38 -6.45 5.11 -10.26
N LYS A 39 -5.64 6.10 -10.61
CA LYS A 39 -6.15 7.38 -11.14
C LYS A 39 -6.77 7.22 -12.53
N ASN A 40 -6.03 6.66 -13.49
CA ASN A 40 -6.42 6.70 -14.90
C ASN A 40 -7.30 5.51 -15.33
N LYS A 41 -7.12 4.34 -14.73
CA LYS A 41 -7.87 3.12 -15.09
C LYS A 41 -9.06 2.87 -14.17
N LYS A 42 -8.97 3.27 -12.90
CA LYS A 42 -10.04 3.10 -11.91
C LYS A 42 -10.79 4.40 -11.59
N GLY A 43 -10.34 5.54 -12.13
CA GLY A 43 -11.03 6.83 -11.95
C GLY A 43 -10.98 7.36 -10.52
N CYS A 44 -10.02 6.89 -9.70
CA CYS A 44 -9.91 7.32 -8.32
C CYS A 44 -9.39 8.77 -8.23
N THR A 45 -9.79 9.48 -7.18
CA THR A 45 -9.22 10.79 -6.86
C THR A 45 -7.72 10.64 -6.54
N ASP A 46 -6.96 11.72 -6.72
CA ASP A 46 -5.50 11.72 -6.47
C ASP A 46 -5.18 11.23 -5.05
N ARG A 47 -5.92 11.70 -4.05
CA ARG A 47 -5.76 11.27 -2.66
C ARG A 47 -6.01 9.77 -2.49
N ASN A 48 -7.06 9.23 -3.08
CA ASN A 48 -7.38 7.80 -2.94
C ASN A 48 -6.40 6.93 -3.72
N ALA A 49 -5.98 7.35 -4.91
CA ALA A 49 -4.94 6.68 -5.68
C ALA A 49 -3.60 6.63 -4.92
N GLU A 50 -3.23 7.72 -4.24
CA GLU A 50 -2.06 7.77 -3.37
C GLU A 50 -2.21 6.79 -2.19
N ILE A 51 -3.33 6.82 -1.47
CA ILE A 51 -3.56 5.93 -0.32
C ILE A 51 -3.49 4.45 -0.75
N MET A 52 -4.19 4.07 -1.82
CA MET A 52 -4.24 2.68 -2.27
C MET A 52 -2.87 2.19 -2.78
N SER A 53 -2.15 3.01 -3.55
CA SER A 53 -0.81 2.64 -4.04
C SER A 53 0.16 2.36 -2.88
N HIS A 54 0.13 3.19 -1.84
CA HIS A 54 0.88 2.96 -0.61
C HIS A 54 0.43 1.66 0.07
N MET A 55 -0.88 1.44 0.24
CA MET A 55 -1.40 0.25 0.91
C MET A 55 -0.91 -1.05 0.26
N VAL A 56 -0.90 -1.13 -1.07
CA VAL A 56 -0.38 -2.30 -1.81
C VAL A 56 1.09 -2.56 -1.48
N ILE A 57 1.91 -1.51 -1.55
CA ILE A 57 3.37 -1.61 -1.40
C ILE A 57 3.75 -1.97 0.03
N PHE A 58 3.07 -1.37 1.00
CA PHE A 58 3.28 -1.72 2.40
C PHE A 58 2.86 -3.15 2.72
N LYS A 59 1.77 -3.64 2.12
CA LYS A 59 1.33 -5.03 2.29
C LYS A 59 2.30 -6.04 1.67
N GLN A 60 2.98 -5.67 0.58
CA GLN A 60 4.04 -6.49 -0.01
C GLN A 60 5.31 -6.52 0.84
N LYS A 61 5.67 -5.38 1.45
CA LYS A 61 6.91 -5.21 2.21
C LYS A 61 6.82 -5.79 3.62
N TYR A 62 5.66 -5.67 4.26
CA TYR A 62 5.42 -6.11 5.63
C TYR A 62 4.50 -7.33 5.62
N ARG A 63 5.09 -8.54 5.62
CA ARG A 63 4.33 -9.79 5.72
C ARG A 63 3.50 -9.81 7.01
N GLY A 64 2.22 -10.10 6.87
CA GLY A 64 1.28 -10.13 8.00
C GLY A 64 0.65 -8.78 8.34
N LEU A 65 0.99 -7.70 7.64
CA LEU A 65 0.26 -6.44 7.75
C LEU A 65 -1.20 -6.64 7.32
N MET A 66 -2.12 -6.30 8.20
CA MET A 66 -3.56 -6.27 7.95
C MET A 66 -4.07 -4.86 8.19
N TYR A 67 -4.84 -4.36 7.25
CA TYR A 67 -5.59 -3.11 7.41
C TYR A 67 -6.95 -3.38 8.08
N SER A 68 -7.75 -2.34 8.31
CA SER A 68 -9.14 -2.54 8.72
C SER A 68 -9.91 -3.32 7.66
N GLU A 69 -10.98 -4.03 8.06
CA GLU A 69 -11.80 -4.81 7.11
C GLU A 69 -12.30 -3.96 5.94
N GLU A 70 -12.74 -2.73 6.20
CA GLU A 70 -13.17 -1.78 5.18
C GLU A 70 -12.03 -1.43 4.20
N GLN A 71 -10.83 -1.18 4.71
CA GLN A 71 -9.66 -0.86 3.90
C GLN A 71 -9.21 -2.06 3.06
N GLU A 72 -9.27 -3.27 3.61
CA GLU A 72 -8.96 -4.50 2.88
C GLU A 72 -9.97 -4.76 1.76
N GLU A 73 -11.26 -4.53 2.02
CA GLU A 73 -12.30 -4.66 1.01
C GLU A 73 -12.13 -3.63 -0.12
N GLN A 74 -11.90 -2.36 0.23
CA GLN A 74 -11.61 -1.31 -0.75
C GLN A 74 -10.39 -1.65 -1.61
N LEU A 75 -9.32 -2.16 -1.00
CA LEU A 75 -8.12 -2.56 -1.73
C LEU A 75 -8.40 -3.75 -2.66
N ARG A 76 -9.17 -4.73 -2.18
CA ARG A 76 -9.56 -5.92 -2.95
C ARG A 76 -10.37 -5.54 -4.18
N GLU A 77 -11.37 -4.67 -4.04
CA GLU A 77 -12.18 -4.17 -5.16
C GLU A 77 -11.33 -3.36 -6.15
N ALA A 78 -10.49 -2.46 -5.63
CA ALA A 78 -9.65 -1.61 -6.46
C ALA A 78 -8.63 -2.41 -7.29
N LEU A 79 -8.13 -3.53 -6.76
CA LEU A 79 -7.19 -4.41 -7.43
C LEU A 79 -7.82 -5.41 -8.41
N GLN A 80 -9.15 -5.53 -8.45
CA GLN A 80 -9.79 -6.39 -9.45
C GLN A 80 -9.39 -5.96 -10.86
N PRO A 81 -9.13 -6.90 -11.79
CA PRO A 81 -8.80 -6.54 -13.17
C PRO A 81 -9.94 -5.72 -13.79
N VAL A 82 -9.59 -4.73 -14.60
CA VAL A 82 -10.58 -3.98 -15.39
C VAL A 82 -11.04 -4.93 -16.49
N VAL A 83 -12.12 -5.66 -16.27
CA VAL A 83 -12.75 -6.48 -17.31
C VAL A 83 -13.49 -5.51 -18.22
N SER A 84 -12.91 -5.21 -19.37
CA SER A 84 -13.59 -4.52 -20.45
C SER A 84 -14.53 -5.51 -21.14
N SER A 85 -15.83 -5.32 -20.95
CA SER A 85 -16.89 -5.89 -21.79
C SER A 85 -16.90 -5.26 -23.18
#